data_AF-A0A9E1L3Y3-F1
#
_entry.id   AF-A0A9E1L3Y3-F1
#
_cell.length_a   1.000
_cell.length_b   1.000
_cell.length_c   1.000
_cell.angle_alpha   90.00
_cell.angle_beta   90.00
_cell.angle_gamma   90.00
#
_symmetry.space_group_name_H-M   'P 1'
#
loop_
_entity.id
_entity.type
_entity.pdbx_description
1 polymer ?
#
loop_
_entity_poly.entity_id
_entity_poly.type
_entity_poly.pdbx_seq_one_letter_code
_entity_poly.pdbx_strand_id
1 'polypeptide(L)'
;MNPKNTLRALALASISIVSAGSLSQQSHGQMEFMAEAMHPEFFSRDLVVFSEGLNLDDTQEVIVEAMFDSYSDDFDLGWAATTERLNTVADELKEKKPDNEQDTLKPVLETLGAWLEEKRALDQGLLENVKTILVSEQLELWPSFEQRLYREKHINRGRMSGESTDLFQIVRDTNLSGTADSMISPQLEEYAVALNIAMRKRDAILRGNPKKLFDNILSGDSSQSPEHVEALVKSRINVRDINDRYIEVISSSLNAQDGNDFRTRALNRGYPRIFRKTPAQRILRQAAENEEYEPEIHALIIQLETAYLGELLILNYDLLTLTRKHDPEIQRNRSLAGQVRKTGGTPARLEDPTRSVYKDREAVGKRYIEMLRDILSPEAFLELDGSRRWVPREEQSYENLSKPGKAPSGPTGELRLQQAPNKPGGKSKGKDDRPTIKPDGSGFGNSKGDRGSGLSGGS
;
A
#
# COMPACT_ATOMS: atom_id res chain seq x y z
N MET A 1 -23.91 -29.56 -9.09
CA MET A 1 -24.49 -28.29 -9.64
C MET A 1 -23.48 -27.64 -10.56
N ASN A 2 -23.93 -27.01 -11.65
CA ASN A 2 -23.06 -26.58 -12.75
C ASN A 2 -22.43 -25.19 -12.44
N PRO A 3 -21.09 -25.07 -12.32
CA PRO A 3 -20.40 -23.86 -11.84
C PRO A 3 -20.48 -22.65 -12.80
N LYS A 4 -21.10 -22.83 -13.98
CA LYS A 4 -21.31 -21.76 -14.96
C LYS A 4 -22.56 -20.91 -14.69
N ASN A 5 -23.47 -21.36 -13.83
CA ASN A 5 -24.71 -20.62 -13.52
C ASN A 5 -24.56 -19.70 -12.29
N THR A 6 -23.63 -19.97 -11.38
CA THR A 6 -23.31 -19.11 -10.23
C THR A 6 -22.64 -17.79 -10.64
N LEU A 7 -21.83 -17.79 -11.71
CA LEU A 7 -21.16 -16.59 -12.24
C LEU A 7 -22.09 -15.61 -12.97
N ARG A 8 -23.29 -16.03 -13.41
CA ARG A 8 -24.24 -15.16 -14.12
C ARG A 8 -25.20 -14.41 -13.19
N ALA A 9 -25.48 -14.93 -11.99
CA ALA A 9 -26.29 -14.23 -10.99
C ALA A 9 -25.54 -13.04 -10.39
N LEU A 10 -24.22 -13.16 -10.18
CA LEU A 10 -23.35 -12.07 -9.70
C LEU A 10 -23.21 -10.91 -10.69
N ALA A 11 -23.43 -11.15 -12.00
CA ALA A 11 -23.32 -10.14 -13.04
C ALA A 11 -24.53 -9.21 -13.14
N LEU A 12 -25.70 -9.59 -12.61
CA LEU A 12 -26.94 -8.80 -12.74
C LEU A 12 -27.21 -7.86 -11.54
N ALA A 13 -26.54 -8.07 -10.41
CA ALA A 13 -26.47 -7.10 -9.31
C ALA A 13 -25.26 -6.14 -9.42
N SER A 14 -24.35 -6.35 -10.37
CA SER A 14 -23.13 -5.55 -10.56
C SER A 14 -23.19 -4.57 -11.75
N ILE A 15 -24.35 -4.42 -12.38
CA ILE A 15 -24.62 -3.38 -13.38
C ILE A 15 -25.36 -2.25 -12.65
N SER A 16 -24.68 -1.41 -11.85
CA SER A 16 -24.44 0.00 -12.22
C SER A 16 -23.48 0.77 -11.27
N ILE A 17 -22.61 0.12 -10.49
CA ILE A 17 -21.73 0.82 -9.52
C ILE A 17 -20.26 0.96 -9.98
N VAL A 18 -19.83 0.31 -11.06
CA VAL A 18 -18.45 0.44 -11.56
C VAL A 18 -18.37 1.50 -12.67
N SER A 19 -18.55 2.76 -12.28
CA SER A 19 -18.03 3.88 -13.05
C SER A 19 -16.52 3.97 -12.75
N ALA A 20 -15.69 3.53 -13.70
CA ALA A 20 -14.23 3.62 -13.63
C ALA A 20 -13.79 5.10 -13.62
N GLY A 21 -13.76 5.70 -12.45
CA GLY A 21 -13.33 7.08 -12.23
C GLY A 21 -12.81 7.27 -10.81
N SER A 22 -11.50 7.14 -10.61
CA SER A 22 -10.77 7.47 -9.38
C SER A 22 -11.43 7.00 -8.07
N LEU A 23 -11.30 5.70 -7.75
CA LEU A 23 -11.73 5.09 -6.50
C LEU A 23 -11.29 5.93 -5.29
N SER A 24 -12.25 6.53 -4.59
CA SER A 24 -12.03 7.21 -3.30
C SER A 24 -11.94 6.18 -2.17
N GLN A 25 -11.36 6.52 -1.02
CA GLN A 25 -11.32 5.61 0.14
C GLN A 25 -12.73 5.20 0.66
N GLN A 26 -13.79 5.91 0.28
CA GLN A 26 -15.18 5.52 0.58
C GLN A 26 -15.59 4.25 -0.18
N SER A 27 -15.17 4.12 -1.44
CA SER A 27 -15.28 2.85 -2.16
C SER A 27 -14.44 1.76 -1.49
N HIS A 28 -13.36 2.10 -0.79
CA HIS A 28 -12.57 1.11 -0.05
C HIS A 28 -13.24 0.65 1.25
N GLY A 29 -13.91 1.50 2.03
CA GLY A 29 -14.61 1.04 3.24
C GLY A 29 -15.78 0.09 2.91
N GLN A 30 -16.53 0.42 1.86
CA GLN A 30 -17.60 -0.45 1.32
C GLN A 30 -17.04 -1.73 0.70
N MET A 31 -15.94 -1.64 -0.06
CA MET A 31 -15.27 -2.82 -0.64
C MET A 31 -14.55 -3.67 0.39
N GLU A 32 -14.02 -3.09 1.48
CA GLU A 32 -13.39 -3.84 2.58
C GLU A 32 -14.45 -4.57 3.39
N PHE A 33 -15.61 -3.95 3.64
CA PHE A 33 -16.77 -4.62 4.23
C PHE A 33 -17.27 -5.79 3.36
N MET A 34 -17.38 -5.58 2.04
CA MET A 34 -17.75 -6.66 1.12
C MET A 34 -16.66 -7.75 1.02
N ALA A 35 -15.39 -7.37 0.97
CA ALA A 35 -14.29 -8.33 0.95
C ALA A 35 -14.22 -9.15 2.25
N GLU A 36 -14.47 -8.52 3.40
CA GLU A 36 -14.55 -9.20 4.71
C GLU A 36 -15.68 -10.23 4.74
N ALA A 37 -16.84 -9.93 4.13
CA ALA A 37 -17.95 -10.86 4.04
C ALA A 37 -17.65 -12.08 3.14
N MET A 38 -16.85 -11.89 2.09
CA MET A 38 -16.61 -12.90 1.05
C MET A 38 -15.46 -13.87 1.34
N HIS A 39 -14.65 -13.59 2.35
CA HIS A 39 -13.46 -14.38 2.64
C HIS A 39 -13.47 -14.90 4.09
N PRO A 40 -13.08 -16.16 4.31
CA PRO A 40 -12.90 -16.67 5.65
C PRO A 40 -11.76 -15.91 6.34
N GLU A 41 -11.85 -15.80 7.66
CA GLU A 41 -10.78 -15.18 8.46
C GLU A 41 -9.56 -16.10 8.53
N PHE A 42 -9.80 -17.41 8.65
CA PHE A 42 -8.77 -18.44 8.77
C PHE A 42 -8.71 -19.31 7.51
N PHE A 43 -7.51 -19.71 7.12
CA PHE A 43 -7.21 -20.57 5.99
C PHE A 43 -6.32 -21.73 6.46
N SER A 44 -6.32 -22.87 5.77
CA SER A 44 -5.48 -24.03 6.16
C SER A 44 -3.99 -23.70 6.28
N ARG A 45 -3.48 -22.70 5.52
CA ARG A 45 -2.10 -22.21 5.67
C ARG A 45 -1.79 -21.60 7.04
N ASP A 46 -2.81 -21.15 7.76
CA ASP A 46 -2.66 -20.58 9.09
C ASP A 46 -2.50 -21.68 10.15
N LEU A 47 -2.75 -22.95 9.81
CA LEU A 47 -2.49 -24.09 10.70
C LEU A 47 -1.06 -24.08 11.24
N VAL A 48 -0.08 -23.70 10.41
CA VAL A 48 1.33 -23.56 10.81
C VAL A 48 1.50 -22.55 11.95
N VAL A 49 0.71 -21.48 11.95
CA VAL A 49 0.75 -20.45 13.01
C VAL A 49 0.16 -21.00 14.30
N PHE A 50 -0.87 -21.84 14.21
CA PHE A 50 -1.49 -22.52 15.35
C PHE A 50 -0.56 -23.59 15.93
N SER A 51 0.02 -24.45 15.09
CA SER A 51 0.92 -25.52 15.53
C SER A 51 2.19 -24.97 16.18
N GLU A 52 2.87 -24.01 15.53
CA GLU A 52 4.04 -23.35 16.10
C GLU A 52 3.72 -22.49 17.32
N GLY A 53 2.58 -21.79 17.30
CA GLY A 53 2.24 -20.81 18.33
C GLY A 53 1.75 -21.45 19.63
N LEU A 54 1.13 -22.63 19.55
CA LEU A 54 0.57 -23.36 20.69
C LEU A 54 1.36 -24.63 21.02
N ASN A 55 2.45 -24.91 20.30
CA ASN A 55 3.22 -26.15 20.41
C ASN A 55 2.31 -27.39 20.39
N LEU A 56 1.48 -27.50 19.35
CA LEU A 56 0.57 -28.63 19.19
C LEU A 56 1.38 -29.91 18.93
N ASP A 57 0.97 -31.02 19.54
CA ASP A 57 1.50 -32.34 19.18
C ASP A 57 0.86 -32.88 17.89
N ASP A 58 1.44 -33.94 17.33
CA ASP A 58 0.96 -34.56 16.08
C ASP A 58 -0.52 -34.96 16.13
N THR A 59 -1.05 -35.34 17.30
CA THR A 59 -2.45 -35.73 17.44
C THR A 59 -3.35 -34.51 17.47
N GLN A 60 -2.96 -33.47 18.22
CA GLN A 60 -3.66 -32.20 18.26
C GLN A 60 -3.64 -31.51 16.89
N GLU A 61 -2.54 -31.57 16.14
CA GLU A 61 -2.44 -30.99 14.80
C GLU A 61 -3.47 -31.60 13.85
N VAL A 62 -3.62 -32.93 13.84
CA VAL A 62 -4.66 -33.62 13.06
C VAL A 62 -6.07 -33.21 13.49
N ILE A 63 -6.31 -33.03 14.79
CA ILE A 63 -7.61 -32.56 15.31
C ILE A 63 -7.88 -31.12 14.85
N VAL A 64 -6.90 -30.23 14.94
CA VAL A 64 -7.04 -28.83 14.50
C VAL A 64 -7.21 -28.75 12.99
N GLU A 65 -6.50 -29.55 12.21
CA GLU A 65 -6.70 -29.66 10.75
C GLU A 65 -8.16 -30.01 10.42
N ALA A 66 -8.71 -31.04 11.08
CA ALA A 66 -10.13 -31.39 10.91
C ALA A 66 -11.09 -30.27 11.34
N MET A 67 -10.75 -29.47 12.36
CA MET A 67 -11.51 -28.28 12.74
C MET A 67 -11.46 -27.18 11.67
N PHE A 68 -10.31 -26.98 11.01
CA PHE A 68 -10.15 -26.03 9.91
C PHE A 68 -10.93 -26.45 8.66
N ASP A 69 -10.97 -27.75 8.37
CA ASP A 69 -11.79 -28.30 7.29
C ASP A 69 -13.28 -28.06 7.58
N SER A 70 -13.73 -28.41 8.79
CA SER A 70 -15.12 -28.14 9.22
C SER A 70 -15.47 -26.65 9.17
N TYR A 71 -14.58 -25.77 9.63
CA TYR A 71 -14.78 -24.32 9.57
C TYR A 71 -14.89 -23.82 8.11
N SER A 72 -14.08 -24.36 7.21
CA SER A 72 -14.10 -24.01 5.80
C SER A 72 -15.40 -24.46 5.12
N ASP A 73 -15.85 -25.68 5.42
CA ASP A 73 -17.14 -26.21 4.96
C ASP A 73 -18.31 -25.36 5.48
N ASP A 74 -18.32 -25.02 6.78
CA ASP A 74 -19.36 -24.19 7.40
C ASP A 74 -19.39 -22.78 6.82
N PHE A 75 -18.22 -22.19 6.55
CA PHE A 75 -18.10 -20.89 5.88
C PHE A 75 -18.69 -20.95 4.46
N ASP A 76 -18.31 -21.95 3.67
CA ASP A 76 -18.78 -22.10 2.29
C ASP A 76 -20.29 -22.35 2.21
N LEU A 77 -20.83 -23.18 3.13
CA LEU A 77 -22.26 -23.41 3.26
C LEU A 77 -23.01 -22.12 3.66
N GLY A 78 -22.50 -21.40 4.65
CA GLY A 78 -23.09 -20.15 5.11
C GLY A 78 -23.06 -19.05 4.04
N TRP A 79 -21.96 -18.95 3.28
CA TRP A 79 -21.87 -18.01 2.16
C TRP A 79 -22.76 -18.39 0.98
N ALA A 80 -22.89 -19.69 0.68
CA ALA A 80 -23.82 -20.18 -0.34
C ALA A 80 -25.28 -19.84 0.02
N ALA A 81 -25.68 -20.08 1.28
CA ALA A 81 -26.99 -19.70 1.79
C ALA A 81 -27.22 -18.18 1.75
N THR A 82 -26.20 -17.39 2.09
CA THR A 82 -26.25 -15.92 1.97
C THR A 82 -26.41 -15.47 0.53
N THR A 83 -25.73 -16.11 -0.41
CA THR A 83 -25.87 -15.84 -1.84
C THR A 83 -27.28 -16.16 -2.33
N GLU A 84 -27.90 -17.24 -1.85
CA GLU A 84 -29.29 -17.57 -2.13
C GLU A 84 -30.26 -16.51 -1.57
N ARG A 85 -30.07 -16.11 -0.30
CA ARG A 85 -30.84 -15.01 0.33
C ARG A 85 -30.74 -13.72 -0.49
N LEU A 86 -29.53 -13.37 -0.95
CA LEU A 86 -29.31 -12.20 -1.81
C LEU A 86 -30.00 -12.30 -3.17
N ASN A 87 -30.05 -13.49 -3.78
CA ASN A 87 -30.77 -13.71 -5.03
C ASN A 87 -32.28 -13.57 -4.84
N THR A 88 -32.84 -14.10 -3.74
CA THR A 88 -34.26 -13.91 -3.39
C THR A 88 -34.59 -12.43 -3.21
N VAL A 89 -33.75 -11.70 -2.47
CA VAL A 89 -33.89 -10.24 -2.33
C VAL A 89 -33.86 -9.56 -3.70
N ALA A 90 -32.94 -9.94 -4.59
CA ALA A 90 -32.84 -9.35 -5.92
C ALA A 90 -34.10 -9.63 -6.78
N ASP A 91 -34.66 -10.84 -6.71
CA ASP A 91 -35.89 -11.20 -7.42
C ASP A 91 -37.10 -10.43 -6.87
N GLU A 92 -37.23 -10.31 -5.56
CA GLU A 92 -38.29 -9.49 -4.93
C GLU A 92 -38.22 -8.01 -5.33
N LEU A 93 -37.01 -7.45 -5.37
CA LEU A 93 -36.78 -6.07 -5.82
C LEU A 93 -37.14 -5.88 -7.30
N LYS A 94 -36.94 -6.91 -8.11
CA LYS A 94 -37.29 -6.90 -9.54
C LYS A 94 -38.81 -6.94 -9.76
N GLU A 95 -39.53 -7.64 -8.89
CA GLU A 95 -40.99 -7.72 -8.91
C GLU A 95 -41.66 -6.47 -8.32
N LYS A 96 -41.21 -6.02 -7.14
CA LYS A 96 -41.83 -4.92 -6.39
C LYS A 96 -41.29 -3.53 -6.71
N LYS A 97 -40.29 -3.42 -7.60
CA LYS A 97 -39.61 -2.20 -8.07
C LYS A 97 -39.79 -1.00 -7.14
N PRO A 98 -38.98 -0.89 -6.08
CA PRO A 98 -39.07 0.23 -5.15
C PRO A 98 -38.87 1.56 -5.85
N ASP A 99 -39.53 2.60 -5.34
CA ASP A 99 -39.51 3.95 -5.92
C ASP A 99 -38.20 4.72 -5.60
N ASN A 100 -37.39 4.25 -4.64
CA ASN A 100 -36.15 4.90 -4.22
C ASN A 100 -34.98 3.91 -4.03
N GLU A 101 -33.75 4.41 -4.09
CA GLU A 101 -32.51 3.62 -3.92
C GLU A 101 -32.32 3.07 -2.50
N GLN A 102 -32.95 3.70 -1.51
CA GLN A 102 -32.84 3.29 -0.12
C GLN A 102 -33.57 1.96 0.13
N ASP A 103 -34.77 1.82 -0.43
CA ASP A 103 -35.61 0.64 -0.33
C ASP A 103 -35.09 -0.52 -1.19
N THR A 104 -34.24 -0.24 -2.20
CA THR A 104 -33.52 -1.29 -2.94
C THR A 104 -32.30 -1.81 -2.18
N LEU A 105 -31.53 -0.94 -1.53
CA LEU A 105 -30.28 -1.33 -0.87
C LEU A 105 -30.47 -1.92 0.52
N LYS A 106 -31.50 -1.49 1.25
CA LYS A 106 -31.70 -1.90 2.64
C LYS A 106 -31.78 -3.44 2.84
N PRO A 107 -32.58 -4.20 2.07
CA PRO A 107 -32.67 -5.65 2.27
C PRO A 107 -31.37 -6.38 1.95
N VAL A 108 -30.59 -5.87 0.99
CA VAL A 108 -29.25 -6.40 0.64
C VAL A 108 -28.28 -6.21 1.80
N LEU A 109 -28.26 -5.01 2.37
CA LEU A 109 -27.38 -4.65 3.48
C LEU A 109 -27.73 -5.42 4.76
N GLU A 110 -29.02 -5.60 5.05
CA GLU A 110 -29.48 -6.42 6.19
C GLU A 110 -29.05 -7.89 6.04
N THR A 111 -29.18 -8.45 4.83
CA THR A 111 -28.74 -9.82 4.53
C THR A 111 -27.23 -9.99 4.74
N LEU A 112 -26.42 -9.05 4.25
CA LEU A 112 -24.97 -9.06 4.46
C LEU A 112 -24.59 -8.82 5.93
N GLY A 113 -25.34 -7.98 6.64
CA GLY A 113 -25.15 -7.71 8.06
C GLY A 113 -25.34 -8.97 8.90
N ALA A 114 -26.43 -9.71 8.66
CA ALA A 114 -26.70 -11.00 9.32
C ALA A 114 -25.58 -12.02 9.03
N TRP A 115 -25.15 -12.13 7.78
CA TRP A 115 -24.04 -13.01 7.42
C TRP A 115 -22.74 -12.66 8.16
N LEU A 116 -22.41 -11.38 8.32
CA LEU A 116 -21.20 -11.01 9.07
C LEU A 116 -21.27 -11.33 10.56
N GLU A 117 -22.48 -11.35 11.15
CA GLU A 117 -22.67 -11.83 12.53
C GLU A 117 -22.50 -13.36 12.59
N GLU A 118 -23.10 -14.10 11.66
CA GLU A 118 -22.93 -15.55 11.51
C GLU A 118 -21.44 -15.92 11.31
N LYS A 119 -20.75 -15.25 10.38
CA LYS A 119 -19.33 -15.42 10.11
C LYS A 119 -18.48 -15.20 11.36
N ARG A 120 -18.73 -14.13 12.13
CA ARG A 120 -17.98 -13.87 13.38
C ARG A 120 -18.18 -14.98 14.41
N ALA A 121 -19.39 -15.54 14.48
CA ALA A 121 -19.65 -16.68 15.35
C ALA A 121 -18.87 -17.92 14.89
N LEU A 122 -18.73 -18.16 13.58
CA LEU A 122 -17.86 -19.22 13.04
C LEU A 122 -16.39 -18.97 13.38
N ASP A 123 -15.90 -17.75 13.14
CA ASP A 123 -14.51 -17.37 13.41
C ASP A 123 -14.17 -17.56 14.90
N GLN A 124 -15.06 -17.12 15.79
CA GLN A 124 -14.88 -17.30 17.23
C GLN A 124 -15.05 -18.77 17.66
N GLY A 125 -15.98 -19.50 17.06
CA GLY A 125 -16.20 -20.92 17.30
C GLY A 125 -14.96 -21.77 17.01
N LEU A 126 -14.24 -21.48 15.90
CA LEU A 126 -12.98 -22.15 15.60
C LEU A 126 -11.95 -21.92 16.72
N LEU A 127 -11.75 -20.67 17.14
CA LEU A 127 -10.79 -20.35 18.20
C LEU A 127 -11.16 -21.00 19.55
N GLU A 128 -12.45 -21.00 19.90
CA GLU A 128 -12.95 -21.63 21.12
C GLU A 128 -12.75 -23.15 21.07
N ASN A 129 -13.06 -23.80 19.95
CA ASN A 129 -12.87 -25.24 19.74
C ASN A 129 -11.39 -25.62 19.88
N VAL A 130 -10.48 -24.88 19.24
CA VAL A 130 -9.04 -25.09 19.41
C VAL A 130 -8.65 -24.94 20.88
N LYS A 131 -9.13 -23.90 21.57
CA LYS A 131 -8.82 -23.68 22.98
C LYS A 131 -9.28 -24.82 23.88
N THR A 132 -10.36 -25.53 23.53
CA THR A 132 -10.88 -26.64 24.35
C THR A 132 -9.97 -27.87 24.37
N ILE A 133 -9.15 -28.09 23.34
CA ILE A 133 -8.26 -29.26 23.23
C ILE A 133 -6.86 -29.00 23.79
N LEU A 134 -6.59 -27.77 24.22
CA LEU A 134 -5.29 -27.37 24.75
C LEU A 134 -5.12 -27.85 26.19
N VAL A 135 -3.92 -28.32 26.52
CA VAL A 135 -3.53 -28.58 27.91
C VAL A 135 -3.19 -27.28 28.63
N SER A 136 -3.09 -27.32 29.97
CA SER A 136 -2.83 -26.12 30.78
C SER A 136 -1.58 -25.35 30.36
N GLU A 137 -0.48 -26.03 30.04
CA GLU A 137 0.77 -25.39 29.59
C GLU A 137 0.59 -24.67 28.24
N GLN A 138 -0.20 -25.23 27.32
CA GLN A 138 -0.49 -24.60 26.02
C GLN A 138 -1.47 -23.42 26.18
N LEU A 139 -2.40 -23.49 27.13
CA LEU A 139 -3.30 -22.38 27.44
C LEU A 139 -2.55 -21.13 27.93
N GLU A 140 -1.40 -21.30 28.58
CA GLU A 140 -0.52 -20.18 28.97
C GLU A 140 0.09 -19.47 27.76
N LEU A 141 0.26 -20.16 26.62
CA LEU A 141 0.73 -19.59 25.35
C LEU A 141 -0.36 -18.82 24.59
N TRP A 142 -1.64 -19.02 24.97
CA TRP A 142 -2.77 -18.42 24.25
C TRP A 142 -2.67 -16.90 24.07
N PRO A 143 -2.29 -16.09 25.07
CA PRO A 143 -2.21 -14.64 24.92
C PRO A 143 -1.16 -14.20 23.88
N SER A 144 0.01 -14.83 23.85
CA SER A 144 1.07 -14.48 22.88
C SER A 144 0.73 -14.99 21.48
N PHE A 145 0.13 -16.18 21.39
CA PHE A 145 -0.42 -16.73 20.15
C PHE A 145 -1.48 -15.81 19.54
N GLU A 146 -2.48 -15.37 20.31
CA GLU A 146 -3.55 -14.50 19.81
C GLU A 146 -3.00 -13.17 19.28
N GLN A 147 -1.98 -12.61 19.95
CA GLN A 147 -1.30 -11.39 19.51
C GLN A 147 -0.54 -11.61 18.19
N ARG A 148 0.15 -12.74 18.04
CA ARG A 148 0.83 -13.12 16.78
C ARG A 148 -0.17 -13.28 15.64
N LEU A 149 -1.22 -14.06 15.87
CA LEU A 149 -2.27 -14.31 14.88
C LEU A 149 -2.93 -13.01 14.41
N TYR A 150 -3.30 -12.14 15.36
CA TYR A 150 -3.88 -10.84 15.04
C TYR A 150 -2.90 -9.95 14.25
N ARG A 151 -1.61 -9.93 14.61
CA ARG A 151 -0.59 -9.18 13.89
C ARG A 151 -0.46 -9.64 12.43
N GLU A 152 -0.33 -10.95 12.20
CA GLU A 152 -0.16 -11.50 10.86
C GLU A 152 -1.33 -11.14 9.92
N LYS A 153 -2.56 -11.10 10.45
CA LYS A 153 -3.77 -10.75 9.70
C LYS A 153 -3.93 -9.25 9.47
N HIS A 154 -3.54 -8.41 10.43
CA HIS A 154 -3.91 -6.99 10.44
C HIS A 154 -2.77 -6.00 10.16
N ILE A 155 -1.50 -6.43 10.15
CA ILE A 155 -0.37 -5.53 9.94
C ILE A 155 -0.35 -4.89 8.52
N ASN A 156 -0.85 -5.62 7.52
CA ASN A 156 -0.91 -5.18 6.12
C ASN A 156 -1.97 -4.09 5.85
N ARG A 157 -2.86 -3.80 6.81
CA ARG A 157 -3.86 -2.72 6.70
C ARG A 157 -3.26 -1.32 6.88
N GLY A 158 -1.95 -1.24 7.10
CA GLY A 158 -1.23 0.03 7.15
C GLY A 158 -1.30 0.83 5.84
N ARG A 159 -1.34 2.16 6.00
CA ARG A 159 -1.44 3.13 4.89
C ARG A 159 -0.43 4.26 4.98
N MET A 160 0.31 4.35 6.09
CA MET A 160 1.42 5.29 6.27
C MET A 160 2.76 4.55 6.27
N SER A 161 3.83 5.28 5.94
CA SER A 161 5.18 4.75 6.03
C SER A 161 5.48 4.36 7.49
N GLY A 162 6.09 3.19 7.69
CA GLY A 162 6.38 2.60 8.99
C GLY A 162 5.23 1.87 9.67
N GLU A 163 3.97 2.06 9.26
CA GLU A 163 2.79 1.45 9.94
C GLU A 163 2.74 -0.07 9.78
N SER A 164 3.10 -0.61 8.61
CA SER A 164 3.07 -2.05 8.31
C SER A 164 4.37 -2.80 8.64
N THR A 165 5.19 -2.25 9.54
CA THR A 165 6.48 -2.86 9.91
C THR A 165 6.25 -3.92 10.98
N ASP A 166 6.70 -5.15 10.75
CA ASP A 166 6.69 -6.23 11.75
C ASP A 166 8.11 -6.51 12.23
N LEU A 167 8.39 -6.14 13.48
CA LEU A 167 9.72 -6.31 14.07
C LEU A 167 10.09 -7.78 14.32
N PHE A 168 9.12 -8.69 14.45
CA PHE A 168 9.42 -10.12 14.58
C PHE A 168 10.00 -10.71 13.29
N GLN A 169 9.49 -10.27 12.13
CA GLN A 169 10.06 -10.65 10.84
C GLN A 169 11.48 -10.12 10.70
N ILE A 170 11.73 -8.88 11.14
CA ILE A 170 13.05 -8.27 11.04
C ILE A 170 14.06 -8.97 11.95
N VAL A 171 13.69 -9.31 13.19
CA VAL A 171 14.55 -10.09 14.10
C VAL A 171 14.93 -11.43 13.46
N ARG A 172 13.94 -12.15 12.91
CA ARG A 172 14.18 -13.40 12.19
C ARG A 172 15.14 -13.22 11.01
N ASP A 173 14.98 -12.16 10.23
CA ASP A 173 15.83 -11.86 9.07
C ASP A 173 17.26 -11.42 9.46
N THR A 174 17.44 -10.86 10.65
CA THR A 174 18.76 -10.45 11.17
C THR A 174 19.62 -11.65 11.58
N ASN A 175 19.04 -12.84 11.81
CA ASN A 175 19.75 -14.04 12.25
C ASN A 175 20.61 -13.79 13.49
N LEU A 176 20.00 -13.22 14.54
CA LEU A 176 20.67 -12.95 15.80
C LEU A 176 21.18 -14.26 16.46
N SER A 177 22.22 -14.13 17.28
CA SER A 177 22.65 -15.23 18.15
C SER A 177 21.58 -15.53 19.19
N GLY A 178 21.48 -16.79 19.67
CA GLY A 178 20.51 -17.15 20.70
C GLY A 178 20.63 -16.33 22.00
N THR A 179 21.84 -15.86 22.33
CA THR A 179 22.08 -14.93 23.43
C THR A 179 21.48 -13.54 23.17
N ALA A 180 21.60 -13.02 21.94
CA ALA A 180 21.04 -11.73 21.56
C ALA A 180 19.51 -11.79 21.48
N ASP A 181 18.95 -12.87 20.94
CA ASP A 181 17.49 -13.11 20.93
C ASP A 181 16.92 -13.15 22.35
N SER A 182 17.57 -13.88 23.25
CA SER A 182 17.15 -13.95 24.66
C SER A 182 17.18 -12.58 25.33
N MET A 183 18.12 -11.71 24.95
CA MET A 183 18.27 -10.37 25.52
C MET A 183 17.15 -9.40 25.10
N ILE A 184 16.63 -9.54 23.89
CA ILE A 184 15.57 -8.68 23.35
C ILE A 184 14.16 -9.26 23.51
N SER A 185 14.04 -10.50 23.97
CA SER A 185 12.75 -11.20 24.14
C SER A 185 11.75 -10.41 24.99
N PRO A 186 12.12 -9.84 26.16
CA PRO A 186 11.21 -9.02 26.96
C PRO A 186 10.67 -7.79 26.19
N GLN A 187 11.52 -7.15 25.38
CA GLN A 187 11.16 -5.98 24.57
C GLN A 187 10.24 -6.37 23.41
N LEU A 188 10.41 -7.56 22.84
CA LEU A 188 9.52 -8.10 21.80
C LEU A 188 8.13 -8.44 22.37
N GLU A 189 8.05 -8.96 23.59
CA GLU A 189 6.78 -9.20 24.28
C GLU A 189 6.04 -7.89 24.58
N GLU A 190 6.74 -6.88 25.13
CA GLU A 190 6.17 -5.56 25.37
C GLU A 190 5.69 -4.90 24.07
N TYR A 191 6.47 -5.05 22.99
CA TYR A 191 6.11 -4.62 21.65
C TYR A 191 4.84 -5.31 21.15
N ALA A 192 4.73 -6.64 21.27
CA ALA A 192 3.57 -7.39 20.81
C ALA A 192 2.28 -6.91 21.49
N VAL A 193 2.32 -6.71 22.81
CA VAL A 193 1.18 -6.19 23.58
C VAL A 193 0.82 -4.77 23.13
N ALA A 194 1.80 -3.87 23.07
CA ALA A 194 1.56 -2.48 22.68
C ALA A 194 1.01 -2.35 21.26
N LEU A 195 1.60 -3.09 20.31
CA LEU A 195 1.18 -3.11 18.91
C LEU A 195 -0.24 -3.68 18.78
N ASN A 196 -0.54 -4.79 19.45
CA ASN A 196 -1.88 -5.40 19.41
C ASN A 196 -2.96 -4.42 19.88
N ILE A 197 -2.74 -3.72 20.99
CA ILE A 197 -3.67 -2.69 21.50
C ILE A 197 -3.87 -1.57 20.47
N ALA A 198 -2.79 -1.09 19.86
CA ALA A 198 -2.85 -0.01 18.88
C ALA A 198 -3.55 -0.42 17.57
N MET A 199 -3.26 -1.61 17.05
CA MET A 199 -3.89 -2.14 15.84
C MET A 199 -5.38 -2.40 16.08
N ARG A 200 -5.77 -3.01 17.21
CA ARG A 200 -7.19 -3.21 17.54
C ARG A 200 -7.94 -1.90 17.66
N LYS A 201 -7.33 -0.86 18.25
CA LYS A 201 -7.91 0.48 18.29
C LYS A 201 -8.10 1.08 16.89
N ARG A 202 -7.09 0.97 16.02
CA ARG A 202 -7.19 1.41 14.62
C ARG A 202 -8.31 0.66 13.89
N ASP A 203 -8.35 -0.66 14.02
CA ASP A 203 -9.29 -1.53 13.30
C ASP A 203 -10.71 -1.39 13.83
N ALA A 204 -10.90 -1.08 15.12
CA ALA A 204 -12.19 -0.71 15.68
C ALA A 204 -12.73 0.59 15.06
N ILE A 205 -11.87 1.60 14.87
CA ILE A 205 -12.26 2.85 14.21
C ILE A 205 -12.54 2.58 12.72
N LEU A 206 -11.69 1.82 12.05
CA LEU A 206 -11.81 1.52 10.63
C LEU A 206 -13.09 0.74 10.30
N ARG A 207 -13.45 -0.25 11.12
CA ARG A 207 -14.74 -0.96 10.99
C ARG A 207 -15.92 -0.04 11.31
N GLY A 208 -15.75 0.89 12.23
CA GLY A 208 -16.78 1.83 12.65
C GLY A 208 -17.99 1.12 13.29
N ASN A 209 -19.13 1.81 13.33
CA ASN A 209 -20.40 1.20 13.73
C ASN A 209 -21.10 0.67 12.47
N PRO A 210 -21.35 -0.65 12.33
CA PRO A 210 -21.99 -1.23 11.16
C PRO A 210 -23.33 -0.57 10.84
N LYS A 211 -24.15 -0.27 11.86
CA LYS A 211 -25.44 0.41 11.69
C LYS A 211 -25.27 1.79 11.08
N LYS A 212 -24.30 2.58 11.57
CA LYS A 212 -23.99 3.89 10.99
C LYS A 212 -23.43 3.79 9.57
N LEU A 213 -22.64 2.76 9.28
CA LEU A 213 -22.16 2.51 7.92
C LEU A 213 -23.35 2.26 6.98
N PHE A 214 -24.29 1.42 7.41
CA PHE A 214 -25.52 1.15 6.66
C PHE A 214 -26.38 2.41 6.50
N ASP A 215 -26.61 3.17 7.57
CA ASP A 215 -27.37 4.42 7.51
C ASP A 215 -26.75 5.43 6.55
N ASN A 216 -25.41 5.54 6.52
CA ASN A 216 -24.67 6.42 5.61
C ASN A 216 -24.73 5.96 4.15
N ILE A 217 -24.79 4.64 3.90
CA ILE A 217 -24.99 4.08 2.56
C ILE A 217 -26.42 4.39 2.09
N LEU A 218 -27.41 4.19 2.97
CA LEU A 218 -28.84 4.34 2.69
C LEU A 218 -29.28 5.78 2.49
N SER A 219 -28.74 6.71 3.30
CA SER A 219 -29.08 8.13 3.22
C SER A 219 -28.33 8.88 2.11
N GLY A 220 -27.36 8.23 1.44
CA GLY A 220 -26.43 8.89 0.53
C GLY A 220 -25.48 9.87 1.24
N ASP A 221 -25.64 10.11 2.55
CA ASP A 221 -24.72 10.90 3.38
C ASP A 221 -23.48 10.08 3.72
N SER A 222 -22.67 9.91 2.68
CA SER A 222 -21.41 9.18 2.73
C SER A 222 -20.27 9.99 3.37
N SER A 223 -20.55 11.18 3.88
CA SER A 223 -19.55 12.10 4.42
C SER A 223 -18.98 11.53 5.73
N GLN A 224 -17.72 11.09 5.71
CA GLN A 224 -17.03 10.79 6.97
C GLN A 224 -16.89 12.08 7.75
N SER A 225 -17.29 12.07 9.03
CA SER A 225 -17.08 13.23 9.88
C SER A 225 -15.58 13.54 9.97
N PRO A 226 -15.17 14.82 9.93
CA PRO A 226 -13.77 15.20 10.10
C PRO A 226 -13.14 14.60 11.37
N GLU A 227 -13.94 14.47 12.43
CA GLU A 227 -13.56 13.82 13.69
C GLU A 227 -13.20 12.35 13.52
N HIS A 228 -13.98 11.60 12.74
CA HIS A 228 -13.71 10.19 12.46
C HIS A 228 -12.42 10.03 11.65
N VAL A 229 -12.21 10.88 10.64
CA VAL A 229 -10.97 10.92 9.86
C VAL A 229 -9.78 11.21 10.76
N GLU A 230 -9.88 12.20 11.64
CA GLU A 230 -8.80 12.54 12.57
C GLU A 230 -8.52 11.42 13.58
N ALA A 231 -9.57 10.80 14.13
CA ALA A 231 -9.43 9.66 15.02
C ALA A 231 -8.70 8.48 14.35
N LEU A 232 -9.06 8.17 13.09
CA LEU A 232 -8.41 7.13 12.31
C LEU A 232 -6.94 7.49 12.06
N VAL A 233 -6.65 8.71 11.59
CA VAL A 233 -5.28 9.18 11.35
C VAL A 233 -4.44 9.10 12.63
N LYS A 234 -4.95 9.57 13.77
CA LYS A 234 -4.28 9.48 15.06
C LYS A 234 -4.02 8.03 15.48
N SER A 235 -4.96 7.12 15.24
CA SER A 235 -4.78 5.69 15.55
C SER A 235 -3.69 5.04 14.69
N ARG A 236 -3.60 5.41 13.41
CA ARG A 236 -2.53 4.94 12.51
C ARG A 236 -1.17 5.50 12.90
N ILE A 237 -1.12 6.78 13.32
CA ILE A 237 0.10 7.42 13.83
C ILE A 237 0.60 6.63 15.04
N ASN A 238 -0.29 6.28 15.97
CA ASN A 238 0.06 5.50 17.15
C ASN A 238 0.66 4.13 16.80
N VAL A 239 0.13 3.41 15.81
CA VAL A 239 0.71 2.13 15.34
C VAL A 239 2.14 2.33 14.80
N ARG A 240 2.33 3.34 13.94
CA ARG A 240 3.66 3.69 13.40
C ARG A 240 4.63 4.10 14.51
N ASP A 241 4.19 4.95 15.44
CA ASP A 241 5.04 5.48 16.51
C ASP A 241 5.45 4.36 17.49
N ILE A 242 4.60 3.34 17.71
CA ILE A 242 4.98 2.11 18.43
C ILE A 242 6.07 1.36 17.67
N ASN A 243 5.90 1.10 16.37
CA ASN A 243 6.95 0.46 15.57
C ASN A 243 8.27 1.25 15.66
N ASP A 244 8.23 2.55 15.44
CA ASP A 244 9.38 3.44 15.48
C ASP A 244 10.08 3.43 16.84
N ARG A 245 9.32 3.48 17.93
CA ARG A 245 9.86 3.41 19.30
C ARG A 245 10.59 2.10 19.54
N TYR A 246 9.97 0.98 19.17
CA TYR A 246 10.56 -0.34 19.43
C TYR A 246 11.73 -0.67 18.51
N ILE A 247 11.85 -0.03 17.34
CA ILE A 247 13.10 -0.06 16.55
C ILE A 247 14.28 0.44 17.38
N GLU A 248 14.12 1.58 18.05
CA GLU A 248 15.21 2.17 18.86
C GLU A 248 15.44 1.41 20.18
N VAL A 249 14.37 0.94 20.84
CA VAL A 249 14.49 0.14 22.09
C VAL A 249 15.20 -1.19 21.85
N ILE A 250 14.82 -1.93 20.79
CA ILE A 250 15.44 -3.23 20.48
C ILE A 250 16.88 -3.02 19.99
N SER A 251 17.13 -2.08 19.08
CA SER A 251 18.49 -1.84 18.57
C SER A 251 19.48 -1.39 19.63
N SER A 252 19.05 -0.58 20.61
CA SER A 252 19.89 -0.15 21.74
C SER A 252 20.16 -1.26 22.77
N SER A 253 19.35 -2.32 22.77
CA SER A 253 19.56 -3.49 23.63
C SER A 253 20.55 -4.49 23.01
N LEU A 254 20.85 -4.37 21.72
CA LEU A 254 21.79 -5.25 21.02
C LEU A 254 23.22 -4.70 21.06
N ASN A 255 24.20 -5.52 20.70
CA ASN A 255 25.55 -5.03 20.45
C ASN A 255 25.56 -4.07 19.24
N ALA A 256 26.63 -3.29 19.07
CA ALA A 256 26.68 -2.23 18.06
C ALA A 256 26.48 -2.73 16.62
N GLN A 257 26.95 -3.93 16.29
CA GLN A 257 26.83 -4.50 14.95
C GLN A 257 25.40 -4.98 14.68
N ASP A 258 24.87 -5.84 15.56
CA ASP A 258 23.54 -6.43 15.43
C ASP A 258 22.44 -5.37 15.55
N GLY A 259 22.62 -4.43 16.48
CA GLY A 259 21.71 -3.29 16.66
C GLY A 259 21.63 -2.42 15.42
N ASN A 260 22.77 -2.15 14.77
CA ASN A 260 22.79 -1.35 13.53
C ASN A 260 22.19 -2.12 12.33
N ASP A 261 22.46 -3.42 12.19
CA ASP A 261 21.85 -4.23 11.13
C ASP A 261 20.32 -4.32 11.30
N PHE A 262 19.87 -4.68 12.52
CA PHE A 262 18.44 -4.70 12.87
C PHE A 262 17.76 -3.36 12.55
N ARG A 263 18.33 -2.25 13.04
CA ARG A 263 17.79 -0.91 12.83
C ARG A 263 17.73 -0.54 11.35
N THR A 264 18.79 -0.84 10.60
CA THR A 264 18.85 -0.56 9.15
C THR A 264 17.79 -1.34 8.40
N ARG A 265 17.61 -2.63 8.70
CA ARG A 265 16.57 -3.46 8.08
C ARG A 265 15.18 -2.99 8.43
N ALA A 266 14.94 -2.63 9.69
CA ALA A 266 13.65 -2.12 10.13
C ALA A 266 13.27 -0.82 9.42
N LEU A 267 14.20 0.14 9.36
CA LEU A 267 14.00 1.41 8.67
C LEU A 267 13.83 1.22 7.15
N ASN A 268 14.55 0.29 6.54
CA ASN A 268 14.37 -0.04 5.13
C ASN A 268 13.00 -0.66 4.85
N ARG A 269 12.52 -1.56 5.73
CA ARG A 269 11.20 -2.19 5.59
C ARG A 269 10.06 -1.21 5.81
N GLY A 270 10.17 -0.31 6.80
CA GLY A 270 9.16 0.68 7.13
C GLY A 270 9.17 1.90 6.20
N TYR A 271 10.34 2.32 5.75
CA TYR A 271 10.57 3.53 4.96
C TYR A 271 11.43 3.27 3.72
N PRO A 272 10.99 2.37 2.81
CA PRO A 272 11.82 1.91 1.70
C PRO A 272 12.23 3.03 0.75
N ARG A 273 11.41 4.07 0.56
CA ARG A 273 11.75 5.20 -0.32
C ARG A 273 12.98 5.98 0.20
N ILE A 274 13.18 6.00 1.51
CA ILE A 274 14.24 6.74 2.21
C ILE A 274 15.49 5.88 2.38
N PHE A 275 15.34 4.65 2.91
CA PHE A 275 16.48 3.83 3.34
C PHE A 275 16.88 2.73 2.34
N ARG A 276 16.19 2.60 1.19
CA ARG A 276 16.71 1.73 0.12
C ARG A 276 18.09 2.20 -0.33
N LYS A 277 18.97 1.22 -0.58
CA LYS A 277 20.32 1.46 -1.11
C LYS A 277 20.24 2.35 -2.33
N THR A 278 21.00 3.44 -2.34
CA THR A 278 21.00 4.35 -3.48
C THR A 278 21.80 3.77 -4.63
N PRO A 279 21.56 4.25 -5.86
CA PRO A 279 22.39 3.86 -6.98
C PRO A 279 23.87 4.26 -6.77
N ALA A 280 24.16 5.40 -6.13
CA ALA A 280 25.53 5.83 -5.81
C ALA A 280 26.17 4.95 -4.73
N GLN A 281 25.44 4.61 -3.65
CA GLN A 281 25.89 3.73 -2.58
C GLN A 281 26.35 2.37 -3.12
N ARG A 282 25.61 1.80 -4.09
CA ARG A 282 25.98 0.51 -4.69
C ARG A 282 27.33 0.56 -5.40
N ILE A 283 27.60 1.64 -6.14
CA ILE A 283 28.85 1.79 -6.90
C ILE A 283 30.03 2.05 -5.94
N LEU A 284 29.85 2.95 -4.96
CA LEU A 284 30.88 3.24 -3.96
C LEU A 284 31.25 1.98 -3.18
N ARG A 285 30.25 1.21 -2.75
CA ARG A 285 30.46 -0.05 -2.06
C ARG A 285 31.15 -1.09 -2.94
N GLN A 286 30.75 -1.23 -4.20
CA GLN A 286 31.41 -2.15 -5.13
C GLN A 286 32.88 -1.77 -5.33
N ALA A 287 33.19 -0.48 -5.42
CA ALA A 287 34.57 -0.01 -5.49
C ALA A 287 35.34 -0.28 -4.18
N ALA A 288 34.71 -0.08 -3.02
CA ALA A 288 35.33 -0.35 -1.73
C ALA A 288 35.56 -1.86 -1.46
N GLU A 289 34.72 -2.73 -2.03
CA GLU A 289 34.85 -4.19 -1.93
C GLU A 289 35.89 -4.76 -2.90
N ASN A 290 36.39 -3.98 -3.87
CA ASN A 290 37.41 -4.44 -4.82
C ASN A 290 38.82 -4.34 -4.21
N GLU A 291 39.42 -5.49 -3.90
CA GLU A 291 40.75 -5.62 -3.31
C GLU A 291 41.90 -5.54 -4.33
N GLU A 292 41.59 -5.47 -5.64
CA GLU A 292 42.62 -5.38 -6.70
C GLU A 292 43.22 -3.97 -6.83
N TYR A 293 42.59 -2.96 -6.22
CA TYR A 293 43.11 -1.60 -6.22
C TYR A 293 44.38 -1.47 -5.38
N GLU A 294 45.22 -0.49 -5.73
CA GLU A 294 46.38 -0.15 -4.91
C GLU A 294 45.96 0.23 -3.48
N PRO A 295 46.70 -0.16 -2.42
CA PRO A 295 46.28 0.06 -1.04
C PRO A 295 45.93 1.51 -0.70
N GLU A 296 46.64 2.49 -1.29
CA GLU A 296 46.35 3.91 -1.10
C GLU A 296 45.01 4.32 -1.74
N ILE A 297 44.75 3.86 -2.97
CA ILE A 297 43.49 4.10 -3.68
C ILE A 297 42.33 3.44 -2.95
N HIS A 298 42.51 2.19 -2.51
CA HIS A 298 41.51 1.45 -1.76
C HIS A 298 41.14 2.16 -0.45
N ALA A 299 42.13 2.64 0.31
CA ALA A 299 41.91 3.42 1.52
C ALA A 299 41.14 4.74 1.24
N LEU A 300 41.44 5.43 0.13
CA LEU A 300 40.69 6.63 -0.29
C LEU A 300 39.23 6.30 -0.63
N ILE A 301 38.97 5.19 -1.30
CA ILE A 301 37.60 4.75 -1.64
C ILE A 301 36.79 4.42 -0.38
N ILE A 302 37.38 3.72 0.61
CA ILE A 302 36.72 3.42 1.89
C ILE A 302 36.37 4.71 2.64
N GLN A 303 37.29 5.69 2.67
CA GLN A 303 37.02 7.00 3.27
C GLN A 303 35.89 7.74 2.55
N LEU A 304 35.89 7.70 1.21
CA LEU A 304 34.86 8.31 0.38
C LEU A 304 33.48 7.68 0.62
N GLU A 305 33.39 6.34 0.72
CA GLU A 305 32.15 5.64 1.06
C GLU A 305 31.67 6.05 2.45
N THR A 306 32.56 6.07 3.45
CA THR A 306 32.22 6.42 4.83
C THR A 306 31.66 7.85 4.91
N ALA A 307 32.30 8.81 4.24
CA ALA A 307 31.84 10.19 4.18
C ALA A 307 30.48 10.31 3.47
N TYR A 308 30.29 9.60 2.35
CA TYR A 308 29.01 9.54 1.65
C TYR A 308 27.88 9.00 2.54
N LEU A 309 28.12 7.91 3.26
CA LEU A 309 27.14 7.30 4.16
C LEU A 309 26.78 8.24 5.32
N GLY A 310 27.74 9.01 5.85
CA GLY A 310 27.51 10.02 6.86
C GLY A 310 26.56 11.13 6.39
N GLU A 311 26.83 11.72 5.22
CA GLU A 311 25.94 12.75 4.64
C GLU A 311 24.57 12.19 4.25
N LEU A 312 24.54 10.97 3.71
CA LEU A 312 23.30 10.29 3.35
C LEU A 312 22.41 10.05 4.59
N LEU A 313 23.01 9.73 5.74
CA LEU A 313 22.29 9.51 6.98
C LEU A 313 21.57 10.78 7.46
N ILE A 314 22.22 11.95 7.37
CA ILE A 314 21.64 13.25 7.74
C ILE A 314 20.40 13.51 6.88
N LEU A 315 20.53 13.40 5.55
CA LEU A 315 19.43 13.60 4.61
C LEU A 315 18.29 12.59 4.82
N ASN A 316 18.60 11.34 5.12
CA ASN A 316 17.60 10.32 5.40
C ASN A 316 16.82 10.63 6.69
N TYR A 317 17.48 11.19 7.72
CA TYR A 317 16.81 11.62 8.95
C TYR A 317 15.86 12.80 8.71
N ASP A 318 16.28 13.78 7.89
CA ASP A 318 15.43 14.90 7.49
C ASP A 318 14.21 14.42 6.69
N LEU A 319 14.44 13.52 5.73
CA LEU A 319 13.36 12.88 4.96
C LEU A 319 12.40 12.11 5.86
N LEU A 320 12.90 11.38 6.86
CA LEU A 320 12.08 10.64 7.80
C LEU A 320 11.18 11.58 8.61
N THR A 321 11.75 12.67 9.13
CA THR A 321 11.03 13.68 9.91
C THR A 321 9.94 14.35 9.08
N LEU A 322 10.26 14.78 7.85
CA LEU A 322 9.30 15.38 6.93
C LEU A 322 8.20 14.39 6.53
N THR A 323 8.55 13.14 6.24
CA THR A 323 7.59 12.09 5.89
C THR A 323 6.62 11.82 7.05
N ARG A 324 7.12 11.73 8.29
CA ARG A 324 6.28 11.51 9.47
C ARG A 324 5.25 12.62 9.68
N LYS A 325 5.60 13.86 9.33
CA LYS A 325 4.71 15.03 9.38
C LYS A 325 3.70 15.04 8.22
N HIS A 326 4.16 14.69 7.01
CA HIS A 326 3.37 14.84 5.79
C HIS A 326 2.41 13.67 5.51
N ASP A 327 2.79 12.43 5.84
CA ASP A 327 1.95 11.24 5.61
C ASP A 327 0.54 11.37 6.24
N PRO A 328 0.39 11.86 7.49
CA PRO A 328 -0.92 12.15 8.06
C PRO A 328 -1.75 13.16 7.25
N GLU A 329 -1.13 14.21 6.73
CA GLU A 329 -1.82 15.21 5.89
C GLU A 329 -2.30 14.61 4.58
N ILE A 330 -1.49 13.76 3.95
CA ILE A 330 -1.88 13.00 2.76
C ILE A 330 -3.09 12.12 3.07
N GLN A 331 -3.09 11.41 4.20
CA GLN A 331 -4.23 10.56 4.57
C GLN A 331 -5.49 11.39 4.80
N ARG A 332 -5.42 12.50 5.55
CA ARG A 332 -6.57 13.41 5.74
C ARG A 332 -7.11 13.92 4.42
N ASN A 333 -6.25 14.48 3.57
CA ASN A 333 -6.67 15.02 2.29
C ASN A 333 -7.22 13.94 1.36
N ARG A 334 -6.65 12.72 1.37
CA ARG A 334 -7.19 11.60 0.60
C ARG A 334 -8.59 11.19 1.07
N SER A 335 -8.82 11.12 2.38
CA SER A 335 -10.14 10.81 2.95
C SER A 335 -11.19 11.87 2.58
N LEU A 336 -10.81 13.14 2.64
CA LEU A 336 -11.71 14.27 2.34
C LEU A 336 -11.87 14.56 0.84
N ALA A 337 -10.88 14.21 0.01
CA ALA A 337 -10.90 14.45 -1.43
C ALA A 337 -12.10 13.77 -2.12
N GLY A 338 -12.54 12.61 -1.62
CA GLY A 338 -13.75 11.95 -2.11
C GLY A 338 -15.01 12.80 -1.91
N GLN A 339 -15.12 13.45 -0.74
CA GLN A 339 -16.25 14.33 -0.41
C GLN A 339 -16.22 15.60 -1.26
N VAL A 340 -15.04 16.23 -1.39
CA VAL A 340 -14.87 17.45 -2.19
C VAL A 340 -15.25 17.20 -3.66
N ARG A 341 -14.90 16.05 -4.23
CA ARG A 341 -15.31 15.71 -5.61
C ARG A 341 -16.82 15.53 -5.75
N LYS A 342 -17.47 14.90 -4.77
CA LYS A 342 -18.92 14.68 -4.77
C LYS A 342 -19.70 16.00 -4.73
N THR A 343 -19.20 16.98 -4.01
CA THR A 343 -19.80 18.33 -3.97
C THR A 343 -19.42 19.21 -5.17
N GLY A 344 -18.78 18.64 -6.20
CA GLY A 344 -18.38 19.35 -7.42
C GLY A 344 -17.09 20.17 -7.28
N GLY A 345 -16.39 20.07 -6.15
CA GLY A 345 -15.13 20.74 -5.90
C GLY A 345 -13.90 19.99 -6.43
N THR A 346 -12.79 20.71 -6.53
CA THR A 346 -11.47 20.12 -6.82
C THR A 346 -10.68 19.97 -5.51
N PRO A 347 -10.26 18.75 -5.11
CA PRO A 347 -9.44 18.57 -3.92
C PRO A 347 -8.15 19.39 -3.97
N ALA A 348 -7.74 19.92 -2.82
CA ALA A 348 -6.50 20.66 -2.71
C ALA A 348 -5.31 19.75 -3.07
N ARG A 349 -4.41 20.24 -3.93
CA ARG A 349 -3.15 19.56 -4.20
C ARG A 349 -2.19 19.87 -3.05
N LEU A 350 -1.87 18.86 -2.26
CA LEU A 350 -0.79 18.96 -1.26
C LEU A 350 0.56 18.99 -1.99
N GLU A 351 1.40 19.93 -1.59
CA GLU A 351 2.80 19.95 -2.00
C GLU A 351 3.60 18.96 -1.16
N ASP A 352 4.47 18.17 -1.80
CA ASP A 352 5.32 17.19 -1.11
C ASP A 352 6.58 17.90 -0.57
N PRO A 353 6.71 18.12 0.76
CA PRO A 353 7.84 18.82 1.35
C PRO A 353 9.14 18.01 1.26
N THR A 354 9.08 16.71 0.95
CA THR A 354 10.26 15.86 0.82
C THR A 354 10.99 16.07 -0.51
N ARG A 355 10.36 16.74 -1.48
CA ARG A 355 10.86 16.82 -2.86
C ARG A 355 12.21 17.54 -2.98
N SER A 356 12.44 18.62 -2.23
CA SER A 356 13.73 19.32 -2.22
C SER A 356 14.82 18.42 -1.66
N VAL A 357 14.58 17.80 -0.50
CA VAL A 357 15.55 16.93 0.16
C VAL A 357 15.90 15.70 -0.68
N TYR A 358 14.94 15.14 -1.44
CA TYR A 358 15.25 14.08 -2.40
C TYR A 358 16.18 14.54 -3.54
N LYS A 359 16.06 15.80 -4.00
CA LYS A 359 16.99 16.36 -4.99
C LYS A 359 18.37 16.56 -4.38
N ASP A 360 18.44 17.04 -3.14
CA ASP A 360 19.72 17.21 -2.43
C ASP A 360 20.41 15.85 -2.23
N ARG A 361 19.65 14.81 -1.88
CA ARG A 361 20.11 13.41 -1.80
C ARG A 361 20.63 12.87 -3.13
N GLU A 362 20.00 13.21 -4.23
CA GLU A 362 20.49 12.85 -5.57
C GLU A 362 21.78 13.62 -5.91
N ALA A 363 21.84 14.91 -5.58
CA ALA A 363 23.01 15.77 -5.83
C ALA A 363 24.24 15.32 -5.03
N VAL A 364 24.07 14.94 -3.75
CA VAL A 364 25.14 14.32 -2.95
C VAL A 364 25.63 13.04 -3.63
N GLY A 365 24.72 12.18 -4.12
CA GLY A 365 25.10 10.99 -4.88
C GLY A 365 25.93 11.29 -6.12
N LYS A 366 25.57 12.32 -6.90
CA LYS A 366 26.34 12.75 -8.09
C LYS A 366 27.75 13.18 -7.72
N ARG A 367 27.86 14.08 -6.74
CA ARG A 367 29.13 14.65 -6.29
C ARG A 367 30.12 13.58 -5.84
N TYR A 368 29.67 12.60 -5.06
CA TYR A 368 30.54 11.52 -4.58
C TYR A 368 30.94 10.53 -5.69
N ILE A 369 30.08 10.32 -6.69
CA ILE A 369 30.43 9.49 -7.86
C ILE A 369 31.44 10.20 -8.77
N GLU A 370 31.35 11.53 -8.90
CA GLU A 370 32.36 12.34 -9.59
C GLU A 370 33.72 12.23 -8.89
N MET A 371 33.75 12.35 -7.55
CA MET A 371 34.97 12.14 -6.76
C MET A 371 35.55 10.73 -6.93
N LEU A 372 34.69 9.70 -6.98
CA LEU A 372 35.15 8.33 -7.24
C LEU A 372 35.77 8.19 -8.64
N ARG A 373 35.20 8.85 -9.65
CA ARG A 373 35.72 8.86 -11.02
C ARG A 373 37.08 9.56 -11.10
N ASP A 374 37.32 10.57 -10.27
CA ASP A 374 38.61 11.27 -10.23
C ASP A 374 39.71 10.44 -9.54
N ILE A 375 39.33 9.52 -8.64
CA ILE A 375 40.25 8.59 -7.97
C ILE A 375 40.58 7.39 -8.87
N LEU A 376 39.59 6.85 -9.59
CA LEU A 376 39.75 5.69 -10.46
C LEU A 376 40.15 6.07 -11.88
N SER A 377 40.82 5.15 -12.59
CA SER A 377 40.97 5.31 -14.04
C SER A 377 39.59 5.20 -14.74
N PRO A 378 39.39 5.83 -15.91
CA PRO A 378 38.13 5.71 -16.64
C PRO A 378 37.73 4.26 -16.94
N GLU A 379 38.71 3.40 -17.24
CA GLU A 379 38.51 1.98 -17.50
C GLU A 379 38.02 1.24 -16.24
N ALA A 380 38.72 1.40 -15.10
CA ALA A 380 38.34 0.78 -13.83
C ALA A 380 36.97 1.26 -13.33
N PHE A 381 36.61 2.52 -13.58
CA PHE A 381 35.28 3.03 -13.24
C PHE A 381 34.18 2.41 -14.11
N LEU A 382 34.43 2.18 -15.40
CA LEU A 382 33.48 1.56 -16.34
C LEU A 382 33.24 0.07 -16.08
N GLU A 383 34.15 -0.61 -15.37
CA GLU A 383 33.98 -1.99 -14.92
C GLU A 383 32.97 -2.12 -13.77
N LEU A 384 32.71 -1.04 -13.02
CA LEU A 384 31.71 -1.03 -11.95
C LEU A 384 30.29 -1.12 -12.52
N ASP A 385 29.43 -1.93 -11.89
CA ASP A 385 28.08 -2.16 -12.39
C ASP A 385 27.20 -0.90 -12.22
N GLY A 386 26.56 -0.51 -13.32
CA GLY A 386 25.73 0.68 -13.38
C GLY A 386 26.48 2.02 -13.30
N SER A 387 27.81 2.04 -13.44
CA SER A 387 28.62 3.26 -13.50
C SER A 387 28.37 4.09 -14.77
N ARG A 388 28.09 3.42 -15.90
CA ARG A 388 27.81 4.03 -17.22
C ARG A 388 26.76 5.15 -17.20
N ARG A 389 25.76 5.08 -16.30
CA ARG A 389 24.70 6.11 -16.22
C ARG A 389 25.21 7.47 -15.71
N TRP A 390 26.39 7.50 -15.10
CA TRP A 390 27.00 8.70 -14.54
C TRP A 390 28.09 9.28 -15.42
N VAL A 391 28.42 8.60 -16.52
CA VAL A 391 29.35 9.11 -17.52
C VAL A 391 28.64 10.21 -18.30
N PRO A 392 29.19 11.42 -18.42
CA PRO A 392 28.65 12.49 -19.25
C PRO A 392 28.37 12.01 -20.67
N ARG A 393 27.25 12.47 -21.25
CA ARG A 393 26.79 12.02 -22.58
C ARG A 393 27.83 12.24 -23.69
N GLU A 394 28.67 13.26 -23.55
CA GLU A 394 29.75 13.59 -24.48
C GLU A 394 30.86 12.52 -24.47
N GLU A 395 31.15 11.93 -23.31
CA GLU A 395 32.11 10.84 -23.14
C GLU A 395 31.53 9.49 -23.61
N GLN A 396 30.20 9.29 -23.48
CA GLN A 396 29.52 8.07 -23.95
C GLN A 396 29.57 7.87 -25.48
N SER A 397 29.77 8.95 -26.25
CA SER A 397 29.87 8.89 -27.72
C SER A 397 31.20 8.37 -28.25
N TYR A 398 32.29 8.40 -27.46
CA TYR A 398 33.62 8.03 -27.94
C TYR A 398 33.86 6.51 -27.99
N GLU A 399 33.17 5.72 -27.16
CA GLU A 399 33.28 4.24 -27.20
C GLU A 399 32.50 3.59 -28.35
N ASN A 400 31.44 4.25 -28.86
CA ASN A 400 30.68 3.72 -30.00
C ASN A 400 31.36 3.97 -31.36
N LEU A 401 32.42 4.78 -31.42
CA LEU A 401 33.19 5.05 -32.63
C LEU A 401 34.48 4.21 -32.75
N SER A 402 34.86 3.47 -31.70
CA SER A 402 36.11 2.68 -31.68
C SER A 402 35.93 1.18 -31.95
N LYS A 403 34.72 0.72 -32.31
CA LYS A 403 34.54 -0.59 -32.93
C LYS A 403 34.34 -0.40 -34.44
N PRO A 404 35.28 -0.77 -35.31
CA PRO A 404 34.98 -0.87 -36.74
C PRO A 404 33.91 -1.96 -36.86
N GLY A 405 32.72 -1.55 -37.27
CA GLY A 405 31.60 -2.46 -37.47
C GLY A 405 31.99 -3.56 -38.47
N LYS A 406 32.25 -4.76 -37.96
CA LYS A 406 31.91 -5.98 -38.71
C LYS A 406 30.39 -5.98 -38.83
N ALA A 407 29.90 -5.43 -39.93
CA ALA A 407 28.58 -5.78 -40.42
C ALA A 407 28.54 -7.32 -40.54
N PRO A 408 27.49 -8.01 -40.05
CA PRO A 408 27.31 -9.41 -40.37
C PRO A 408 26.99 -9.50 -41.87
N SER A 409 28.02 -9.76 -42.67
CA SER A 409 27.87 -10.15 -44.07
C SER A 409 27.31 -11.56 -44.12
N GLY A 410 25.99 -11.69 -44.16
CA GLY A 410 25.32 -12.92 -44.57
C GLY A 410 25.59 -13.20 -46.06
N PRO A 411 25.64 -14.47 -46.49
CA PRO A 411 26.05 -14.85 -47.83
C PRO A 411 24.88 -14.78 -48.80
N THR A 412 24.28 -13.60 -48.97
CA THR A 412 23.44 -13.23 -50.13
C THR A 412 23.09 -11.76 -49.97
N GLY A 413 23.77 -10.90 -50.73
CA GLY A 413 23.45 -9.48 -50.81
C GLY A 413 22.13 -9.27 -51.53
N GLU A 414 21.03 -9.19 -50.78
CA GLU A 414 19.80 -8.54 -51.21
C GLU A 414 19.21 -7.73 -50.04
N LEU A 415 19.13 -6.42 -50.24
CA LEU A 415 18.44 -5.47 -49.36
C LEU A 415 16.92 -5.76 -49.42
N ARG A 416 16.40 -6.51 -48.44
CA ARG A 416 14.97 -6.63 -48.19
C ARG A 416 14.54 -5.66 -47.09
N LEU A 417 13.92 -4.54 -47.49
CA LEU A 417 13.00 -3.80 -46.64
C LEU A 417 11.73 -4.66 -46.42
N GLN A 418 11.62 -5.33 -45.27
CA GLN A 418 10.34 -5.84 -44.74
C GLN A 418 9.85 -4.82 -43.70
N GLN A 419 8.95 -3.91 -44.09
CA GLN A 419 7.50 -4.04 -43.90
C GLN A 419 7.09 -4.29 -42.44
N ALA A 420 6.78 -3.19 -41.74
CA ALA A 420 5.91 -3.20 -40.57
C ALA A 420 4.46 -3.49 -40.97
N PRO A 421 3.64 -4.14 -40.13
CA PRO A 421 2.30 -4.57 -40.49
C PRO A 421 1.33 -3.39 -40.64
N ASN A 422 0.57 -3.45 -41.74
CA ASN A 422 -0.57 -2.61 -42.08
C ASN A 422 -1.57 -2.46 -40.92
N LYS A 423 -1.86 -1.21 -40.53
CA LYS A 423 -3.19 -0.81 -40.02
C LYS A 423 -3.93 -0.09 -41.17
N PRO A 424 -5.12 -0.53 -41.59
CA PRO A 424 -5.86 0.13 -42.65
C PRO A 424 -6.77 1.24 -42.10
N GLY A 425 -6.79 2.36 -42.82
CA GLY A 425 -8.03 3.11 -43.08
C GLY A 425 -8.24 4.41 -42.33
N GLY A 426 -8.01 5.54 -43.01
CA GLY A 426 -8.50 6.86 -42.59
C GLY A 426 -8.02 7.97 -43.50
N LYS A 427 -8.72 8.17 -44.63
CA LYS A 427 -8.40 9.07 -45.74
C LYS A 427 -8.08 10.52 -45.32
N SER A 428 -6.98 11.03 -45.89
CA SER A 428 -6.72 12.45 -46.08
C SER A 428 -7.47 13.01 -47.29
N LYS A 429 -7.99 14.23 -47.16
CA LYS A 429 -8.07 15.31 -48.16
C LYS A 429 -8.30 16.57 -47.30
N GLY A 430 -7.65 17.71 -47.44
CA GLY A 430 -6.75 18.29 -48.42
C GLY A 430 -6.75 19.79 -48.06
N LYS A 431 -5.60 20.44 -48.23
CA LYS A 431 -5.39 21.88 -47.98
C LYS A 431 -6.43 22.78 -48.65
N ASP A 432 -6.77 23.91 -48.04
CA ASP A 432 -6.36 25.24 -48.53
C ASP A 432 -6.87 26.39 -47.64
N ASP A 433 -5.92 27.27 -47.30
CA ASP A 433 -5.95 28.74 -47.20
C ASP A 433 -7.08 29.58 -46.55
N ARG A 434 -6.58 30.50 -45.68
CA ARG A 434 -7.06 31.85 -45.27
C ARG A 434 -8.14 31.98 -44.18
N PRO A 435 -8.30 33.18 -43.53
CA PRO A 435 -7.28 33.99 -42.86
C PRO A 435 -7.76 34.51 -41.48
N THR A 436 -6.82 35.07 -40.71
CA THR A 436 -7.01 35.93 -39.53
C THR A 436 -7.97 37.09 -39.76
N ILE A 437 -8.85 37.39 -38.80
CA ILE A 437 -9.31 38.75 -38.41
C ILE A 437 -9.91 38.68 -36.98
N LYS A 438 -9.46 39.61 -36.12
CA LYS A 438 -9.98 39.91 -34.77
C LYS A 438 -11.38 40.54 -34.85
N PRO A 439 -12.04 40.72 -33.70
CA PRO A 439 -12.29 42.12 -33.34
C PRO A 439 -12.01 42.44 -31.87
N ASP A 440 -11.43 43.63 -31.68
CA ASP A 440 -11.43 44.40 -30.45
C ASP A 440 -12.82 45.01 -30.18
N GLY A 441 -13.07 45.38 -28.91
CA GLY A 441 -13.66 46.69 -28.62
C GLY A 441 -15.00 46.71 -27.89
N SER A 442 -14.96 47.15 -26.62
CA SER A 442 -15.77 48.24 -26.02
C SER A 442 -17.18 48.48 -26.59
N GLY A 443 -18.27 48.49 -25.82
CA GLY A 443 -18.51 49.38 -24.69
C GLY A 443 -19.68 50.32 -25.01
N PHE A 444 -20.51 50.65 -24.00
CA PHE A 444 -21.67 51.56 -24.01
C PHE A 444 -22.92 51.09 -24.80
N GLY A 445 -24.17 51.25 -24.33
CA GLY A 445 -24.70 51.88 -23.14
C GLY A 445 -26.24 51.84 -23.09
N ASN A 446 -26.78 52.10 -21.90
CA ASN A 446 -28.08 52.70 -21.52
C ASN A 446 -29.33 52.63 -22.44
N SER A 447 -30.45 52.19 -21.86
CA SER A 447 -31.72 52.95 -21.67
C SER A 447 -32.83 51.98 -21.22
N LYS A 448 -33.36 52.03 -19.98
CA LYS A 448 -34.50 52.84 -19.48
C LYS A 448 -35.84 52.70 -20.23
N GLY A 449 -36.90 52.41 -19.47
CA GLY A 449 -38.33 52.59 -19.79
C GLY A 449 -39.14 51.29 -19.68
N ASP A 450 -39.74 50.90 -18.55
CA ASP A 450 -40.89 51.49 -17.81
C ASP A 450 -42.28 51.07 -18.35
N ARG A 451 -43.24 50.94 -17.41
CA ARG A 451 -44.66 50.48 -17.46
C ARG A 451 -44.87 48.99 -17.17
N GLY A 452 -45.65 48.56 -16.17
CA GLY A 452 -46.55 49.26 -15.25
C GLY A 452 -47.78 48.41 -14.92
N SER A 453 -48.24 48.47 -13.66
CA SER A 453 -49.56 48.05 -13.09
C SER A 453 -49.90 46.55 -13.09
N GLY A 454 -50.50 45.94 -12.05
CA GLY A 454 -51.07 46.39 -10.78
C GLY A 454 -52.06 45.34 -10.23
N LEU A 455 -52.47 45.51 -8.96
CA LEU A 455 -53.66 44.96 -8.26
C LEU A 455 -53.58 43.53 -7.65
N SER A 456 -53.54 43.46 -6.31
CA SER A 456 -54.64 43.08 -5.37
C SER A 456 -54.81 41.56 -5.24
N GLY A 457 -54.73 40.88 -4.10
CA GLY A 457 -55.23 41.19 -2.75
C GLY A 457 -56.32 40.15 -2.42
N GLY A 458 -56.21 39.43 -1.30
CA GLY A 458 -57.35 38.71 -0.70
C GLY A 458 -57.09 37.30 -0.17
N SER A 459 -57.17 37.22 1.16
CA SER A 459 -57.45 36.07 2.06
C SER A 459 -56.38 34.99 2.26
#